data_AF-A0A7W1ST25-F1
#
_entry.id   AF-A0A7W1ST25-F1
#
_cell.length_a   1.000
_cell.length_b   1.000
_cell.length_c   1.000
_cell.angle_alpha   90.00
_cell.angle_beta   90.00
_cell.angle_gamma   90.00
#
_symmetry.space_group_name_H-M   'P 1'
#
loop_
_entity.id
_entity.type
_entity.pdbx_description
1 polymer ?
#
loop_
_entity_poly.entity_id
_entity_poly.type
_entity_poly.pdbx_seq_one_letter_code
_entity_poly.pdbx_strand_id
1 'polypeptide(L)'
;MIELPDLDALELGRLIARRDVSCVEVVAAHLDRIDALNPQVNAVVALRDRDAVLAEAAARDAEERRGPLHGLPIAIKDLTEVAGLPWT
;
A
#
# COMPACT_ATOMS: atom_id res chain seq x y z
N MET A 1 -4.67 12.99 15.39
CA MET A 1 -4.32 13.54 14.06
C MET A 1 -4.74 12.48 13.06
N ILE A 2 -5.34 12.85 11.93
CA ILE A 2 -5.73 11.87 10.88
C ILE A 2 -4.50 11.66 10.01
N GLU A 3 -4.05 10.42 9.86
CA GLU A 3 -2.91 10.04 9.02
C GLU A 3 -3.40 9.40 7.70
N LEU A 4 -2.52 9.28 6.69
CA LEU A 4 -2.88 8.66 5.40
C LEU A 4 -3.50 7.26 5.53
N PRO A 5 -3.02 6.36 6.42
CA PRO A 5 -3.64 5.04 6.59
C PRO A 5 -5.02 5.05 7.27
N ASP A 6 -5.47 6.20 7.79
CA ASP A 6 -6.82 6.35 8.37
C ASP A 6 -7.87 6.77 7.32
N LEU A 7 -7.43 7.20 6.13
CA LEU A 7 -8.31 7.61 5.03
C LEU A 7 -8.85 6.40 4.26
N ASP A 8 -10.06 6.54 3.71
CA ASP A 8 -10.63 5.48 2.87
C ASP A 8 -10.01 5.47 1.46
N ALA A 9 -10.26 4.38 0.73
CA ALA A 9 -9.71 4.19 -0.62
C ALA A 9 -10.17 5.27 -1.63
N LEU A 10 -11.37 5.83 -1.43
CA LEU A 10 -11.93 6.85 -2.31
C LEU A 10 -11.27 8.22 -2.05
N GLU A 11 -11.00 8.54 -0.79
CA GLU A 11 -10.24 9.72 -0.36
C GLU A 11 -8.79 9.64 -0.85
N LEU A 12 -8.08 8.56 -0.55
CA LEU A 12 -6.71 8.33 -1.03
C LEU A 12 -6.65 8.37 -2.56
N GLY A 13 -7.58 7.70 -3.23
CA GLY A 13 -7.67 7.68 -4.68
C GLY A 13 -7.89 9.07 -5.29
N ARG A 14 -8.62 9.98 -4.62
CA ARG A 14 -8.78 11.38 -5.04
C ARG A 14 -7.52 12.19 -4.81
N LEU A 15 -6.85 12.04 -3.67
CA LEU A 15 -5.60 12.75 -3.37
C LEU A 15 -4.51 12.37 -4.37
N ILE A 16 -4.35 11.08 -4.68
CA ILE A 16 -3.44 10.60 -5.74
C ILE A 16 -3.84 11.18 -7.10
N ALA A 17 -5.15 11.22 -7.43
CA ALA A 17 -5.62 11.77 -8.71
C ALA A 17 -5.20 13.23 -8.91
N ARG A 18 -5.29 14.02 -7.84
CA ARG A 18 -4.95 15.45 -7.84
C ARG A 18 -3.47 15.70 -7.64
N ARG A 19 -2.67 14.65 -7.39
CA ARG A 19 -1.25 14.73 -7.01
C ARG A 19 -1.03 15.54 -5.74
N ASP A 20 -2.02 15.54 -4.84
CA ASP A 20 -1.89 16.13 -3.50
C ASP A 20 -0.97 15.24 -2.62
N VAL A 21 -0.94 13.95 -2.91
CA VAL A 21 -0.04 12.93 -2.35
C VAL A 21 0.41 12.00 -3.47
N SER A 22 1.60 11.45 -3.34
CA SER A 22 2.17 10.42 -4.22
C SER A 22 1.78 9.01 -3.78
N CYS A 23 1.84 8.05 -4.70
CA CYS A 23 1.68 6.63 -4.42
C CYS A 23 2.75 6.16 -3.41
N VAL A 24 3.99 6.65 -3.55
CA VAL A 24 5.09 6.37 -2.62
C VAL A 24 4.76 6.83 -1.19
N GLU A 25 4.25 8.05 -1.02
CA GLU A 25 3.87 8.56 0.31
C GLU A 25 2.76 7.72 0.96
N VAL A 26 1.74 7.34 0.18
CA VAL A 26 0.65 6.48 0.67
C VAL A 26 1.18 5.11 1.08
N VAL A 27 1.97 4.46 0.24
CA VAL A 27 2.52 3.13 0.51
C VAL A 27 3.50 3.15 1.69
N ALA A 28 4.39 4.14 1.76
CA ALA A 28 5.34 4.28 2.87
C ALA A 28 4.60 4.45 4.21
N ALA A 29 3.57 5.29 4.26
CA ALA A 29 2.79 5.48 5.49
C ALA A 29 2.09 4.19 5.97
N HIS A 30 1.66 3.33 5.05
CA HIS A 30 1.09 2.03 5.41
C HIS A 30 2.15 1.04 5.90
N LEU A 31 3.32 1.00 5.26
CA LEU A 31 4.43 0.16 5.70
C LEU A 31 4.93 0.58 7.10
N ASP A 32 5.05 1.88 7.36
CA ASP A 32 5.43 2.40 8.68
C ASP A 32 4.43 2.01 9.78
N ARG A 33 3.13 2.01 9.44
CA ARG A 33 2.08 1.55 10.36
C ARG A 33 2.15 0.04 10.60
N ILE A 34 2.45 -0.74 9.56
CA ILE A 34 2.67 -2.19 9.70
C ILE A 34 3.86 -2.45 10.61
N ASP A 35 5.00 -1.77 10.40
CA ASP A 35 6.20 -1.92 11.22
C ASP A 35 5.93 -1.58 12.69
N ALA A 36 5.14 -0.54 12.96
CA ALA A 36 4.80 -0.10 14.31
C ALA A 36 3.81 -1.02 15.05
N LEU A 37 2.79 -1.54 14.34
CA LEU A 37 1.63 -2.19 14.97
C LEU A 37 1.60 -3.71 14.80
N ASN A 38 2.09 -4.24 13.69
CA ASN A 38 2.00 -5.67 13.38
C ASN A 38 2.67 -6.59 14.42
N PRO A 39 3.79 -6.20 15.10
CA PRO A 39 4.35 -7.03 16.17
C PRO A 39 3.39 -7.33 17.33
N GLN A 40 2.33 -6.53 17.50
CA GLN A 40 1.35 -6.70 18.59
C GLN A 40 0.11 -7.48 18.16
N VAL A 41 -0.27 -7.40 16.88
CA VAL A 41 -1.52 -7.96 16.36
C VAL A 41 -1.33 -9.16 15.44
N ASN A 42 -0.14 -9.34 14.87
CA ASN A 42 0.21 -10.42 13.95
C ASN A 42 -0.80 -10.58 12.79
N ALA A 43 -1.21 -9.45 12.19
CA ALA A 43 -2.22 -9.41 11.13
C ALA A 43 -1.62 -9.65 9.73
N VAL A 44 -0.35 -9.29 9.53
CA VAL A 44 0.41 -9.51 8.29
C VAL A 44 1.42 -10.63 8.55
N VAL A 45 1.19 -11.80 7.97
CA VAL A 45 2.02 -13.01 8.16
C VAL A 45 3.13 -13.15 7.13
N ALA A 46 2.96 -12.52 5.96
CA ALA A 46 3.95 -12.45 4.90
C ALA A 46 3.90 -11.03 4.30
N LEU A 47 5.07 -10.39 4.21
CA LEU A 47 5.22 -9.05 3.65
C LEU A 47 6.28 -9.09 2.57
N ARG A 48 6.04 -8.38 1.47
CA ARG A 48 7.03 -8.20 0.40
C ARG A 48 8.17 -7.29 0.88
N ASP A 49 9.32 -7.39 0.21
CA ASP A 49 10.43 -6.48 0.45
C ASP A 49 10.00 -5.02 0.31
N ARG A 50 10.38 -4.20 1.31
CA ARG A 50 9.95 -2.80 1.43
C ARG A 50 10.39 -1.96 0.23
N ASP A 51 11.64 -2.09 -0.18
CA ASP A 51 12.20 -1.29 -1.27
C ASP A 51 11.57 -1.68 -2.61
N ALA A 52 11.32 -2.97 -2.82
CA ALA A 52 10.60 -3.44 -4.00
C ALA A 52 9.17 -2.87 -4.09
N VAL A 53 8.43 -2.83 -2.98
CA VAL A 53 7.07 -2.27 -2.94
C VAL A 53 7.09 -0.75 -3.18
N LEU A 54 8.06 -0.03 -2.61
CA LEU A 54 8.21 1.42 -2.83
C LEU A 54 8.62 1.73 -4.28
N ALA A 55 9.46 0.90 -4.91
CA ALA A 55 9.82 1.03 -6.32
C ALA A 55 8.60 0.84 -7.24
N GLU A 56 7.70 -0.10 -6.92
CA GLU A 56 6.45 -0.27 -7.66
C GLU A 56 5.51 0.93 -7.48
N ALA A 57 5.43 1.51 -6.29
CA ALA A 57 4.66 2.72 -6.03
C ALA A 57 5.21 3.91 -6.85
N ALA A 58 6.54 4.08 -6.88
CA ALA A 58 7.19 5.10 -7.70
C ALA A 58 6.92 4.92 -9.20
N ALA A 59 6.88 3.68 -9.67
CA ALA A 59 6.48 3.39 -11.05
C ALA A 59 5.02 3.80 -11.32
N ARG A 60 4.10 3.66 -10.36
CA ARG A 60 2.71 4.14 -10.49
C ARG A 60 2.60 5.66 -10.52
N ASP A 61 3.47 6.38 -9.81
CA ASP A 61 3.52 7.84 -9.87
C ASP A 61 3.97 8.37 -11.25
N ALA A 62 4.80 7.61 -11.96
CA ALA A 62 5.27 7.95 -13.30
C ALA A 62 4.28 7.56 -14.43
N GLU A 63 3.29 6.73 -14.15
CA GLU A 63 2.31 6.23 -15.12
C GLU A 63 1.07 7.13 -15.22
N GLU A 64 0.41 7.10 -16.39
CA GLU A 64 -0.96 7.61 -16.48
C GLU A 64 -1.91 6.75 -15.62
N ARG A 65 -2.93 7.36 -15.01
CA ARG A 65 -3.86 6.65 -14.13
C ARG A 65 -4.58 5.52 -14.88
N ARG A 66 -4.45 4.28 -14.37
CA ARG A 66 -4.96 3.07 -15.04
C ARG A 66 -6.32 2.57 -14.53
N GLY A 67 -6.90 3.17 -13.49
CA GLY A 67 -8.19 2.75 -12.94
C GLY A 67 -8.52 3.30 -11.54
N PRO A 68 -9.60 2.80 -10.91
CA PRO A 68 -10.04 3.26 -9.60
C PRO A 68 -9.06 2.93 -8.47
N LEU A 69 -8.30 1.83 -8.59
CA LEU A 69 -7.33 1.37 -7.58
C LEU A 69 -5.88 1.79 -7.87
N HIS A 70 -5.65 2.69 -8.83
CA HIS A 70 -4.30 3.13 -9.20
C HIS A 70 -3.54 3.70 -7.99
N GLY A 71 -2.41 3.09 -7.65
CA GLY A 71 -1.52 3.58 -6.58
C GLY A 71 -1.91 3.19 -5.15
N LEU A 72 -3.01 2.46 -4.95
CA LEU A 72 -3.47 2.08 -3.61
C LEU A 72 -2.80 0.77 -3.12
N PRO A 73 -2.37 0.69 -1.84
CA PRO A 73 -1.90 -0.55 -1.25
C PRO A 73 -3.07 -1.52 -0.98
N ILE A 74 -2.81 -2.82 -1.12
CA ILE A 74 -3.81 -3.88 -0.89
C ILE A 74 -3.15 -5.03 -0.12
N ALA A 75 -3.85 -5.53 0.90
CA ALA A 75 -3.49 -6.78 1.57
C ALA A 75 -4.34 -7.93 1.00
N ILE A 76 -3.69 -9.05 0.68
CA ILE A 76 -4.35 -10.25 0.19
C ILE A 76 -4.40 -11.26 1.34
N LYS A 77 -5.57 -11.87 1.56
CA LYS A 77 -5.70 -12.92 2.57
C LYS A 77 -4.84 -14.11 2.17
N ASP A 78 -4.14 -14.70 3.13
CA ASP A 78 -3.33 -15.91 2.96
C ASP A 78 -4.20 -17.17 2.78
N LEU A 79 -5.04 -17.14 1.75
CA LEU A 79 -5.83 -18.24 1.19
C LEU A 79 -5.85 -18.11 -0.34
N THR A 80 -5.03 -17.21 -0.89
CA THR A 80 -4.98 -16.83 -2.30
C THR A 80 -3.52 -16.70 -2.68
N GLU A 81 -3.15 -17.38 -3.76
CA GLU A 81 -1.77 -17.37 -4.24
C GLU A 81 -1.35 -15.96 -4.68
N VAL A 82 -0.21 -15.50 -4.16
CA VAL A 82 0.43 -14.24 -4.59
C VAL A 82 1.84 -14.58 -5.05
N ALA A 83 2.15 -14.23 -6.30
CA ALA A 83 3.46 -14.51 -6.88
C ALA A 83 4.60 -13.94 -6.01
N GLY A 84 5.55 -14.79 -5.66
CA GLY A 84 6.73 -14.42 -4.86
C GLY A 84 6.51 -14.38 -3.34
N LEU A 85 5.33 -14.71 -2.84
CA LEU A 85 5.06 -14.88 -1.41
C LEU A 85 4.71 -16.33 -1.08
N PRO A 86 5.07 -16.81 0.14
CA PRO A 86 4.54 -18.08 0.63
C PRO A 86 3.03 -17.95 0.90
N TRP A 87 2.33 -19.10 0.90
CA TRP A 87 0.96 -19.18 1.39
C TRP A 87 0.75 -20.44 2.24
N THR A 88 -0.18 -20.38 3.20
CA THR A 88 -0.43 -21.47 4.16
C THR A 88 -1.89 -21.82 4.38
#